data_AF-A0A8E2H8I9-F1
#
_entry.id   AF-A0A8E2H8I9-F1
#
_cell.length_a   1.000
_cell.length_b   1.000
_cell.length_c   1.000
_cell.angle_alpha   90.00
_cell.angle_beta   90.00
_cell.angle_gamma   90.00
#
_symmetry.space_group_name_H-M   'P 1'
#
loop_
_entity.id
_entity.type
_entity.pdbx_description
1 polymer ?
#
loop_
_entity_poly.entity_id
_entity_poly.type
_entity_poly.pdbx_seq_one_letter_code
_entity_poly.pdbx_strand_id
1 'polypeptide(L)'
;MRVIDPSPAARAGERRLYWFAVLLALASCLPAVVARYPQMSDYPAHLARYAVMLDGGRSADLARYYAFHWAWTGNLGVDILIRPFAALFGLETGGRIITGIIPPLTALGLIAVDRQLHGRVTIASLLAMPFAWSPMMLIGLLNYALGQALALWAFALWVWLDRKGPVWWLRGAIFVPIGLVVWLSHLSAWGVLGVLLLGYELGMGRGWRAFIAPWPLLAPLVVMVLVPGTAGTFSYGPYWWVYKQAIWLKAMRDTVYALDYLSLVVVALAFLAAAAMRRLDGRLGWAAVMLLAMTIAVPRHISGGDYADYRLVTTGLMVCCLSIRWPRAPGWAITPVVMLYVARLLITTQDWHDDSARMEKIMVALDHVPQGARVASAVLVTREQWPLNHFEHIGAYAVVRRHALVNANFAVPHVHMLQLKQGGRDFDDPSQRLLLHASQQVDLANFAPARQADWLWYVGERAPDTLPQGAVVVWRGQGSLLTRLKPASLAK
;
A
#
# COMPACT_ATOMS: atom_id res chain seq x y z
N MET A 1 -42.50 -15.84 10.72
CA MET A 1 -41.73 -16.64 9.74
C MET A 1 -40.85 -17.60 10.53
N ARG A 2 -41.14 -18.92 10.56
CA ARG A 2 -40.30 -19.89 11.28
C ARG A 2 -38.92 -19.89 10.62
N VAL A 3 -37.88 -19.52 11.37
CA VAL A 3 -36.50 -19.71 10.95
C VAL A 3 -36.29 -21.22 10.90
N ILE A 4 -36.40 -21.80 9.70
CA ILE A 4 -36.09 -23.21 9.48
C ILE A 4 -34.59 -23.34 9.74
N ASP A 5 -34.26 -24.04 10.81
CA ASP A 5 -32.89 -24.28 11.20
C ASP A 5 -32.17 -25.02 10.05
N PRO A 6 -31.02 -24.52 9.56
CA PRO A 6 -30.38 -25.10 8.39
C PRO A 6 -30.02 -26.57 8.64
N SER A 7 -30.23 -27.42 7.63
CA SER A 7 -29.93 -28.84 7.73
C SER A 7 -28.46 -29.09 8.14
N PRO A 8 -28.15 -30.23 8.77
CA PRO A 8 -26.77 -30.57 9.14
C PRO A 8 -25.79 -30.49 7.96
N ALA A 9 -26.22 -30.89 6.76
CA ALA A 9 -25.44 -30.80 5.53
C ALA A 9 -25.16 -29.34 5.12
N ALA A 10 -26.15 -28.44 5.25
CA ALA A 10 -25.98 -27.02 4.96
C ALA A 10 -24.99 -26.36 5.95
N ARG A 11 -25.10 -26.67 7.24
CA ARG A 11 -24.15 -26.21 8.27
C ARG A 11 -22.72 -26.71 8.00
N ALA A 12 -22.57 -27.97 7.59
CA ALA A 12 -21.28 -28.53 7.23
C ALA A 12 -20.66 -27.85 5.99
N GLY A 13 -21.46 -27.55 4.97
CA GLY A 13 -21.03 -26.79 3.79
C GLY A 13 -20.55 -25.37 4.14
N GLU A 14 -21.30 -24.66 4.98
CA GLU A 14 -20.91 -23.32 5.46
C GLU A 14 -19.60 -23.36 6.26
N ARG A 15 -19.42 -24.37 7.12
CA ARG A 15 -18.18 -24.55 7.88
C ARG A 15 -16.99 -24.84 6.97
N ARG A 16 -17.16 -25.66 5.93
CA ARG A 16 -16.12 -25.94 4.92
C ARG A 16 -15.72 -24.68 4.17
N LEU A 17 -16.70 -23.90 3.70
CA LEU A 17 -16.43 -22.64 2.99
C LEU A 17 -15.70 -21.63 3.88
N TYR A 18 -16.09 -21.52 5.15
CA TYR A 18 -15.40 -20.65 6.11
C TYR A 18 -13.92 -21.01 6.25
N TRP A 19 -13.60 -22.27 6.54
CA TRP A 19 -12.20 -22.68 6.70
C TRP A 19 -11.41 -22.63 5.39
N PHE A 20 -12.06 -22.89 4.27
CA PHE A 20 -11.45 -22.71 2.95
C PHE A 20 -11.11 -21.23 2.69
N ALA A 21 -12.03 -20.32 2.99
CA ALA A 21 -11.78 -18.88 2.91
C ALA A 21 -10.65 -18.44 3.85
N VAL A 22 -10.60 -18.98 5.08
CA VAL A 22 -9.51 -18.71 6.03
C VAL A 22 -8.17 -19.22 5.49
N LEU A 23 -8.13 -20.42 4.92
CA LEU A 23 -6.92 -20.97 4.30
C LEU A 23 -6.43 -20.06 3.16
N LEU A 24 -7.33 -19.63 2.28
CA LEU A 24 -7.02 -18.68 1.21
C LEU A 24 -6.52 -17.33 1.75
N ALA A 25 -7.16 -16.81 2.80
CA ALA A 25 -6.72 -15.60 3.46
C ALA A 25 -5.32 -15.73 4.05
N LEU A 26 -4.99 -16.86 4.69
CA LEU A 26 -3.64 -17.10 5.19
C LEU A 26 -2.63 -17.29 4.06
N ALA A 27 -3.01 -17.96 2.97
CA ALA A 27 -2.16 -18.12 1.78
C ALA A 27 -1.79 -16.79 1.12
N SER A 28 -2.54 -15.70 1.38
CA SER A 28 -2.18 -14.38 0.86
C SER A 28 -0.81 -13.86 1.32
N CYS A 29 -0.19 -14.43 2.36
CA CYS A 29 1.18 -14.08 2.75
C CYS A 29 2.27 -14.69 1.86
N LEU A 30 1.92 -15.60 0.95
CA LEU A 30 2.89 -16.36 0.14
C LEU A 30 3.94 -15.50 -0.57
N PRO A 31 3.62 -14.36 -1.23
CA PRO A 31 4.65 -13.51 -1.85
C PRO A 31 5.76 -13.10 -0.87
N ALA A 32 5.40 -12.71 0.36
CA ALA A 32 6.38 -12.34 1.39
C ALA A 32 7.14 -13.55 1.96
N VAL A 33 6.56 -14.75 1.91
CA VAL A 33 7.21 -16.00 2.36
C VAL A 33 8.26 -16.48 1.36
N VAL A 34 8.03 -16.32 0.06
CA VAL A 34 8.98 -16.77 -0.98
C VAL A 34 10.06 -15.74 -1.29
N ALA A 35 9.76 -14.44 -1.12
CA ALA A 35 10.71 -13.37 -1.43
C ALA A 35 11.57 -12.99 -0.23
N ARG A 36 12.91 -13.05 -0.39
CA ARG A 36 13.88 -12.58 0.63
C ARG A 36 13.74 -11.07 0.87
N TYR A 37 13.56 -10.33 -0.23
CA TYR A 37 13.32 -8.90 -0.23
C TYR A 37 11.87 -8.66 -0.64
N PRO A 38 11.05 -7.94 0.14
CA PRO A 38 9.72 -7.56 -0.32
C PRO A 38 9.78 -6.77 -1.64
N GLN A 39 9.08 -7.25 -2.67
CA GLN A 39 9.09 -6.66 -4.01
C GLN A 39 7.98 -5.61 -4.13
N MET A 40 8.31 -4.40 -3.68
CA MET A 40 7.40 -3.26 -3.67
C MET A 40 8.20 -2.00 -3.99
N SER A 41 7.68 -1.14 -4.87
CA SER A 41 8.39 0.05 -5.37
C SER A 41 8.92 0.95 -4.25
N ASP A 42 8.10 1.22 -3.23
CA ASP A 42 8.38 2.18 -2.15
C ASP A 42 9.03 1.55 -0.91
N TYR A 43 9.02 0.21 -0.81
CA TYR A 43 9.47 -0.50 0.39
C TYR A 43 10.93 -0.22 0.77
N PRO A 44 11.91 -0.20 -0.17
CA PRO A 44 13.29 0.13 0.19
C PRO A 44 13.43 1.51 0.83
N ALA A 45 12.67 2.51 0.36
CA ALA A 45 12.67 3.86 0.93
C ALA A 45 12.07 3.89 2.33
N HIS A 46 11.01 3.10 2.58
CA HIS A 46 10.47 2.92 3.93
C HIS A 46 11.47 2.25 4.86
N LEU A 47 12.19 1.23 4.38
CA LEU A 47 13.22 0.53 5.15
C LEU A 47 14.38 1.45 5.54
N ALA A 48 14.86 2.28 4.61
CA ALA A 48 15.88 3.29 4.88
C ALA A 48 15.43 4.29 5.96
N ARG A 49 14.18 4.76 5.85
CA ARG A 49 13.58 5.64 6.87
C ARG A 49 13.52 4.98 8.24
N TYR A 50 13.11 3.71 8.32
CA TYR A 50 13.13 2.95 9.57
C TYR A 50 14.55 2.76 10.12
N ALA A 51 15.54 2.55 9.26
CA ALA A 51 16.94 2.45 9.66
C ALA A 51 17.42 3.73 10.36
N VAL A 52 17.19 4.90 9.74
CA VAL A 52 17.56 6.20 10.34
C VAL A 52 16.79 6.45 11.63
N MET A 53 15.49 6.18 11.65
CA MET A 53 14.63 6.34 12.82
C MET A 53 15.12 5.50 14.01
N LEU A 54 15.44 4.23 13.77
CA LEU A 54 15.87 3.30 14.82
C LEU A 54 17.33 3.53 15.24
N ASP A 55 18.19 3.95 14.32
CA ASP A 55 19.57 4.32 14.61
C ASP A 55 19.63 5.51 15.58
N GLY A 56 18.76 6.51 15.40
CA GLY A 56 18.63 7.63 16.34
C GLY A 56 19.91 8.46 16.50
N GLY A 57 20.80 8.45 15.50
CA GLY A 57 22.05 9.21 15.49
C GLY A 57 23.24 8.49 16.12
N ARG A 58 23.17 7.16 16.33
CA ARG A 58 24.30 6.36 16.80
C ARG A 58 25.37 6.20 15.73
N SER A 59 24.97 6.09 14.46
CA SER A 59 25.88 6.09 13.32
C SER A 59 26.30 7.50 12.97
N ALA A 60 27.61 7.78 13.01
CA ALA A 60 28.15 9.08 12.61
C ALA A 60 27.83 9.43 11.15
N ASP A 61 27.79 8.44 10.26
CA ASP A 61 27.47 8.65 8.84
C ASP A 61 25.97 8.95 8.65
N LEU A 62 25.07 8.20 9.29
CA LEU A 62 23.64 8.50 9.20
C LEU A 62 23.32 9.85 9.84
N ALA A 63 23.91 10.16 10.99
CA ALA A 63 23.72 11.44 11.68
C ALA A 63 24.25 12.63 10.86
N ARG A 64 25.26 12.41 10.01
CA ARG A 64 25.80 13.41 9.07
C ARG A 64 24.81 13.73 7.95
N TYR A 65 24.17 12.72 7.38
CA TYR A 65 23.35 12.87 6.17
C TYR A 65 21.86 13.08 6.45
N TYR A 66 21.34 12.53 7.54
CA TYR A 66 19.91 12.47 7.80
C TYR A 66 19.54 13.06 9.16
N ALA A 67 18.35 13.63 9.23
CA ALA A 67 17.64 13.93 10.45
C ALA A 67 16.31 13.17 10.46
N PHE A 68 15.86 12.76 11.64
CA PHE A 68 14.53 12.20 11.82
C PHE A 68 13.78 12.99 12.89
N HIS A 69 12.69 13.64 12.49
CA HIS A 69 11.85 14.46 13.36
C HIS A 69 10.51 13.78 13.58
N TRP A 70 10.30 13.28 14.80
CA TRP A 70 9.04 12.67 15.18
C TRP A 70 7.89 13.67 15.11
N ALA A 71 6.81 13.26 14.46
CA ALA A 71 5.56 14.01 14.41
C ALA A 71 4.37 13.05 14.53
N TRP A 72 3.34 13.44 15.27
CA TRP A 72 2.08 12.70 15.31
C TRP A 72 1.31 12.96 14.02
N THR A 73 1.37 12.00 13.11
CA THR A 73 0.70 12.08 11.81
C THR A 73 -0.19 10.86 11.60
N GLY A 74 -1.17 10.98 10.70
CA GLY A 74 -1.97 9.85 10.27
C GLY A 74 -1.23 8.98 9.25
N ASN A 75 0.03 8.62 9.51
CA ASN A 75 0.87 7.80 8.64
C ASN A 75 2.02 7.14 9.43
N LEU A 76 1.70 6.50 10.56
CA LEU A 76 2.65 5.97 11.54
C LEU A 76 2.46 4.48 11.89
N GLY A 77 1.51 3.77 11.26
CA GLY A 77 1.16 2.41 11.67
C GLY A 77 2.36 1.46 11.74
N VAL A 78 3.00 1.22 10.60
CA VAL A 78 4.20 0.39 10.47
C VAL A 78 5.42 1.06 11.10
N ASP A 79 5.52 2.39 11.11
CA ASP A 79 6.58 3.12 11.81
C ASP A 79 6.66 2.79 13.31
N ILE A 80 5.50 2.64 13.95
CA ILE A 80 5.44 2.26 15.35
C ILE A 80 5.70 0.76 15.48
N LEU A 81 5.11 -0.06 14.62
CA LEU A 81 5.25 -1.52 14.67
C LEU A 81 6.66 -2.01 14.34
N ILE A 82 7.41 -1.34 13.48
CA ILE A 82 8.74 -1.80 13.08
C ILE A 82 9.72 -1.80 14.24
N ARG A 83 9.51 -0.96 15.27
CA ARG A 83 10.41 -0.89 16.44
C ARG A 83 10.49 -2.22 17.21
N PRO A 84 9.39 -2.81 17.71
CA PRO A 84 9.46 -4.12 18.34
C PRO A 84 9.86 -5.24 17.37
N PHE A 85 9.42 -5.20 16.11
CA PHE A 85 9.78 -6.24 15.14
C PHE A 85 11.27 -6.23 14.77
N ALA A 86 11.86 -5.05 14.61
CA ALA A 86 13.29 -4.91 14.36
C ALA A 86 14.13 -5.32 15.58
N ALA A 87 13.65 -5.07 16.79
CA ALA A 87 14.30 -5.53 18.02
C ALA A 87 14.31 -7.07 18.14
N LEU A 88 13.27 -7.75 17.66
CA LEU A 88 13.14 -9.21 17.74
C LEU A 88 13.81 -9.95 16.56
N PHE A 89 13.73 -9.41 15.36
CA PHE A 89 14.10 -10.13 14.12
C PHE A 89 15.18 -9.42 13.28
N GLY A 90 15.61 -8.21 13.67
CA GLY A 90 16.37 -7.31 12.82
C GLY A 90 15.47 -6.53 11.85
N LEU A 91 15.97 -5.40 11.33
CA LEU A 91 15.17 -4.46 10.54
C LEU A 91 14.61 -5.06 9.24
N GLU A 92 15.45 -5.67 8.39
CA GLU A 92 15.03 -6.24 7.10
C GLU A 92 13.99 -7.35 7.31
N THR A 93 14.27 -8.31 8.21
CA THR A 93 13.35 -9.41 8.54
C THR A 93 12.07 -8.92 9.19
N GLY A 94 12.16 -7.98 10.13
CA GLY A 94 11.01 -7.38 10.81
C GLY A 94 10.08 -6.68 9.83
N GLY A 95 10.64 -5.91 8.89
CA GLY A 95 9.88 -5.28 7.81
C GLY A 95 9.21 -6.32 6.91
N ARG A 96 9.92 -7.37 6.52
CA ARG A 96 9.36 -8.49 5.72
C ARG A 96 8.20 -9.19 6.42
N ILE A 97 8.32 -9.47 7.72
CA ILE A 97 7.26 -10.10 8.51
C ILE A 97 6.01 -9.20 8.54
N ILE A 98 6.17 -7.90 8.81
CA ILE A 98 5.02 -6.97 8.81
C ILE A 98 4.35 -6.95 7.43
N THR A 99 5.13 -6.87 6.35
CA THR A 99 4.62 -6.96 4.98
C THR A 99 3.83 -8.25 4.74
N GLY A 100 4.28 -9.38 5.27
CA GLY A 100 3.59 -10.67 5.15
C GLY A 100 2.32 -10.82 5.99
N ILE A 101 2.16 -10.04 7.08
CA ILE A 101 0.98 -10.09 7.97
C ILE A 101 -0.20 -9.28 7.41
N ILE A 102 0.06 -8.19 6.68
CA ILE A 102 -0.97 -7.26 6.21
C ILE A 102 -1.99 -7.91 5.24
N PRO A 103 -1.60 -8.70 4.23
CA PRO A 103 -2.56 -9.32 3.32
C PRO A 103 -3.49 -10.32 4.02
N PRO A 104 -3.01 -11.22 4.90
CA PRO A 104 -3.91 -12.07 5.69
C PRO A 104 -4.82 -11.27 6.61
N LEU A 105 -4.32 -10.21 7.26
CA LEU A 105 -5.14 -9.36 8.12
C LEU A 105 -6.29 -8.71 7.33
N THR A 106 -6.01 -8.28 6.09
CA THR A 106 -7.01 -7.72 5.18
C THR A 106 -8.02 -8.78 4.77
N ALA A 107 -7.57 -9.93 4.26
CA ALA A 107 -8.44 -11.00 3.79
C ALA A 107 -9.31 -11.61 4.90
N LEU A 108 -8.77 -11.77 6.11
CA LEU A 108 -9.55 -12.17 7.29
C LEU A 108 -10.55 -11.08 7.70
N GLY A 109 -10.20 -9.80 7.56
CA GLY A 109 -11.12 -8.68 7.73
C GLY A 109 -12.32 -8.74 6.76
N LEU A 110 -12.09 -9.08 5.49
CA LEU A 110 -13.15 -9.31 4.51
C LEU A 110 -14.11 -10.43 4.93
N ILE A 111 -13.55 -11.55 5.38
CA ILE A 111 -14.31 -12.70 5.92
C ILE A 111 -15.13 -12.27 7.14
N ALA A 112 -14.54 -11.49 8.04
CA ALA A 112 -15.21 -10.98 9.23
C ALA A 112 -16.40 -10.09 8.86
N VAL A 113 -16.22 -9.14 7.95
CA VAL A 113 -17.30 -8.25 7.48
C VAL A 113 -18.44 -9.05 6.84
N ASP A 114 -18.12 -9.95 5.91
CA ASP A 114 -19.09 -10.80 5.22
C ASP A 114 -19.91 -11.64 6.22
N ARG A 115 -19.23 -12.26 7.19
CA ARG A 115 -19.87 -13.03 8.26
C ARG A 115 -20.77 -12.17 9.16
N GLN A 116 -20.37 -10.95 9.52
CA GLN A 116 -21.18 -10.10 10.39
C GLN A 116 -22.43 -9.56 9.70
N LEU A 117 -22.32 -9.25 8.40
CA LEU A 117 -23.46 -8.81 7.59
C LEU A 117 -24.40 -9.96 7.28
N HIS A 118 -23.89 -11.07 6.75
CA HIS A 118 -24.71 -12.15 6.20
C HIS A 118 -24.94 -13.33 7.15
N GLY A 119 -24.31 -13.33 8.32
CA GLY A 119 -24.35 -14.43 9.30
C GLY A 119 -23.44 -15.61 8.98
N ARG A 120 -22.79 -15.61 7.81
CA ARG A 120 -21.91 -16.65 7.28
C ARG A 120 -21.01 -16.09 6.19
N VAL A 121 -20.01 -16.85 5.78
CA VAL A 121 -19.16 -16.52 4.64
C VAL A 121 -19.90 -16.83 3.35
N THR A 122 -19.81 -15.90 2.40
CA THR A 122 -20.42 -15.97 1.08
C THR A 122 -19.36 -15.82 0.00
N ILE A 123 -19.77 -15.89 -1.27
CA ILE A 123 -18.88 -15.62 -2.40
C ILE A 123 -18.38 -14.17 -2.43
N ALA A 124 -19.04 -13.25 -1.72
CA ALA A 124 -18.69 -11.83 -1.69
C ALA A 124 -17.28 -11.59 -1.13
N SER A 125 -16.93 -12.24 -0.01
CA SER A 125 -15.58 -12.16 0.55
C SER A 125 -14.53 -12.78 -0.38
N LEU A 126 -14.83 -13.93 -1.01
CA LEU A 126 -13.93 -14.55 -1.99
C LEU A 126 -13.69 -13.66 -3.22
N LEU A 127 -14.74 -12.97 -3.70
CA LEU A 127 -14.64 -12.02 -4.81
C LEU A 127 -13.85 -10.75 -4.42
N ALA A 128 -13.87 -10.37 -3.15
CA ALA A 128 -13.11 -9.24 -2.62
C ALA A 128 -11.63 -9.59 -2.30
N MET A 129 -11.29 -10.87 -2.07
CA MET A 129 -9.94 -11.30 -1.69
C MET A 129 -8.81 -10.86 -2.63
N PRO A 130 -8.98 -10.77 -3.96
CA PRO A 130 -7.96 -10.21 -4.85
C PRO A 130 -7.43 -8.83 -4.42
N PHE A 131 -8.24 -8.01 -3.74
CA PHE A 131 -7.84 -6.69 -3.26
C PHE A 131 -6.90 -6.73 -2.04
N ALA A 132 -6.64 -7.91 -1.45
CA ALA A 132 -5.58 -8.07 -0.43
C ALA A 132 -4.20 -7.71 -1.01
N TRP A 133 -3.97 -7.99 -2.29
CA TRP A 133 -2.83 -7.50 -3.08
C TRP A 133 -3.29 -6.39 -4.03
N SER A 134 -3.89 -5.35 -3.46
CA SER A 134 -4.25 -4.14 -4.22
C SER A 134 -3.00 -3.43 -4.76
N PRO A 135 -3.13 -2.58 -5.80
CA PRO A 135 -2.03 -1.72 -6.24
C PRO A 135 -1.36 -0.93 -5.11
N MET A 136 -2.12 -0.54 -4.07
CA MET A 136 -1.57 0.21 -2.93
C MET A 136 -0.65 -0.67 -2.08
N MET A 137 -1.00 -1.94 -1.91
CA MET A 137 -0.15 -2.92 -1.24
C MET A 137 1.10 -3.19 -2.09
N LEU A 138 0.94 -3.45 -3.38
CA LEU A 138 2.05 -3.77 -4.30
C LEU A 138 3.05 -2.61 -4.49
N ILE A 139 2.57 -1.36 -4.48
CA ILE A 139 3.45 -0.18 -4.49
C ILE A 139 4.26 -0.09 -3.19
N GLY A 140 3.72 -0.54 -2.05
CA GLY A 140 4.38 -0.48 -0.76
C GLY A 140 3.80 0.54 0.22
N LEU A 141 2.55 0.97 0.04
CA LEU A 141 1.85 1.89 0.96
C LEU A 141 1.39 1.17 2.23
N LEU A 142 2.34 0.60 2.99
CA LEU A 142 2.10 -0.33 4.08
C LEU A 142 1.27 0.26 5.22
N ASN A 143 1.50 1.54 5.56
CA ASN A 143 0.70 2.25 6.56
C ASN A 143 -0.78 2.32 6.19
N TYR A 144 -1.06 2.63 4.92
CA TYR A 144 -2.42 2.64 4.39
C TYR A 144 -3.03 1.23 4.35
N ALA A 145 -2.30 0.25 3.83
CA ALA A 145 -2.78 -1.13 3.73
C ALA A 145 -3.09 -1.73 5.12
N LEU A 146 -2.23 -1.49 6.11
CA LEU A 146 -2.49 -1.83 7.52
C LEU A 146 -3.74 -1.11 8.05
N GLY A 147 -3.84 0.20 7.84
CA GLY A 147 -5.01 0.98 8.24
C GLY A 147 -6.31 0.46 7.62
N GLN A 148 -6.29 0.10 6.33
CA GLN A 148 -7.44 -0.46 5.63
C GLN A 148 -7.85 -1.81 6.22
N ALA A 149 -6.89 -2.68 6.52
CA ALA A 149 -7.16 -3.94 7.19
C ALA A 149 -7.82 -3.71 8.56
N LEU A 150 -7.28 -2.79 9.37
CA LEU A 150 -7.85 -2.42 10.67
C LEU A 150 -9.25 -1.79 10.53
N ALA A 151 -9.49 -1.00 9.48
CA ALA A 151 -10.80 -0.42 9.21
C ALA A 151 -11.85 -1.51 8.89
N LEU A 152 -11.49 -2.57 8.16
CA LEU A 152 -12.38 -3.71 7.92
C LEU A 152 -12.76 -4.42 9.22
N TRP A 153 -11.78 -4.68 10.09
CA TRP A 153 -12.02 -5.30 11.40
C TRP A 153 -12.85 -4.40 12.32
N ALA A 154 -12.54 -3.11 12.38
CA ALA A 154 -13.33 -2.11 13.11
C ALA A 154 -14.77 -2.07 12.59
N PHE A 155 -14.97 -2.09 11.27
CA PHE A 155 -16.31 -2.15 10.69
C PHE A 155 -17.05 -3.43 11.06
N ALA A 156 -16.41 -4.60 10.96
CA ALA A 156 -17.01 -5.86 11.40
C ALA A 156 -17.42 -5.82 12.89
N LEU A 157 -16.57 -5.24 13.74
CA LEU A 157 -16.88 -5.03 15.15
C LEU A 157 -18.05 -4.06 15.35
N TRP A 158 -18.15 -3.00 14.55
CA TRP A 158 -19.26 -2.04 14.59
C TRP A 158 -20.59 -2.73 14.34
N VAL A 159 -20.66 -3.56 13.29
CA VAL A 159 -21.84 -4.36 12.92
C VAL A 159 -22.16 -5.39 14.00
N TRP A 160 -21.15 -6.06 14.55
CA TRP A 160 -21.35 -7.04 15.61
C TRP A 160 -21.93 -6.41 16.88
N LEU A 161 -21.37 -5.28 17.32
CA LEU A 161 -21.88 -4.53 18.46
C LEU A 161 -23.31 -4.08 18.18
N ASP A 162 -23.59 -3.48 17.03
CA ASP A 162 -24.95 -3.05 16.65
C ASP A 162 -26.02 -4.13 16.89
N ARG A 163 -25.70 -5.37 16.49
CA ARG A 163 -26.61 -6.53 16.63
C ARG A 163 -26.79 -7.01 18.06
N LYS A 164 -25.82 -6.76 18.94
CA LYS A 164 -25.85 -7.21 20.34
C LYS A 164 -26.61 -6.27 21.27
N GLY A 165 -27.07 -5.11 20.77
CA GLY A 165 -27.77 -4.10 21.56
C GLY A 165 -26.98 -3.42 22.70
N PRO A 166 -25.63 -3.32 22.69
CA PRO A 166 -24.92 -2.53 23.67
C PRO A 166 -25.35 -1.06 23.55
N VAL A 167 -25.41 -0.40 24.70
CA VAL A 167 -25.80 0.99 24.82
C VAL A 167 -24.85 1.87 24.00
N TRP A 168 -25.40 2.88 23.33
CA TRP A 168 -24.67 3.77 22.41
C TRP A 168 -23.34 4.32 22.96
N TRP A 169 -23.24 4.54 24.28
CA TRP A 169 -22.02 5.02 24.94
C TRP A 169 -20.88 3.99 24.93
N LEU A 170 -21.19 2.69 25.03
CA LEU A 170 -20.16 1.63 25.00
C LEU A 170 -19.54 1.51 23.61
N ARG A 171 -20.37 1.63 22.56
CA ARG A 171 -19.88 1.72 21.18
C ARG A 171 -18.99 2.95 21.00
N GLY A 172 -19.38 4.08 21.60
CA GLY A 172 -18.54 5.28 21.62
C GLY A 172 -17.18 5.07 22.30
N ALA A 173 -17.20 4.56 23.52
CA ALA A 173 -15.99 4.31 24.31
C ALA A 173 -15.00 3.36 23.62
N ILE A 174 -15.51 2.36 22.89
CA ILE A 174 -14.68 1.43 22.11
C ILE A 174 -14.16 2.08 20.81
N PHE A 175 -14.98 2.88 20.13
CA PHE A 175 -14.62 3.42 18.81
C PHE A 175 -13.77 4.68 18.83
N VAL A 176 -13.70 5.41 19.95
CA VAL A 176 -12.72 6.50 20.13
C VAL A 176 -11.27 5.98 19.99
N PRO A 177 -10.80 5.01 20.80
CA PRO A 177 -9.44 4.49 20.66
C PRO A 177 -9.22 3.75 19.34
N ILE A 178 -10.20 3.01 18.83
CA ILE A 178 -10.09 2.35 17.51
C ILE A 178 -9.92 3.40 16.40
N GLY A 179 -10.70 4.48 16.43
CA GLY A 179 -10.60 5.57 15.47
C GLY A 179 -9.21 6.22 15.48
N LEU A 180 -8.63 6.43 16.67
CA LEU A 180 -7.26 6.91 16.83
C LEU A 180 -6.22 5.92 16.28
N VAL A 181 -6.36 4.62 16.53
CA VAL A 181 -5.43 3.59 16.01
C VAL A 181 -5.49 3.49 14.49
N VAL A 182 -6.68 3.52 13.90
CA VAL A 182 -6.85 3.49 12.44
C VAL A 182 -6.32 4.78 11.81
N TRP A 183 -6.55 5.93 12.43
CA TRP A 183 -5.99 7.20 11.98
C TRP A 183 -4.47 7.22 12.06
N LEU A 184 -3.89 6.84 13.20
CA LEU A 184 -2.44 6.71 13.38
C LEU A 184 -1.84 5.78 12.34
N SER A 185 -2.55 4.70 11.97
CA SER A 185 -2.12 3.83 10.87
C SER A 185 -2.11 4.59 9.56
N HIS A 186 -3.26 5.13 9.14
CA HIS A 186 -3.34 6.02 7.98
C HIS A 186 -4.61 6.90 7.95
N LEU A 187 -4.47 8.19 7.60
CA LEU A 187 -5.56 9.15 7.46
C LEU A 187 -6.65 8.66 6.51
N SER A 188 -6.27 8.26 5.28
CA SER A 188 -7.24 7.77 4.29
C SER A 188 -7.99 6.52 4.76
N ALA A 189 -7.36 5.63 5.53
CA ALA A 189 -8.03 4.45 6.05
C ALA A 189 -9.04 4.79 7.15
N TRP A 190 -8.74 5.79 8.00
CA TRP A 190 -9.71 6.35 8.93
C TRP A 190 -10.90 7.00 8.22
N GLY A 191 -10.65 7.73 7.13
CA GLY A 191 -11.72 8.26 6.27
C GLY A 191 -12.60 7.15 5.68
N VAL A 192 -11.99 6.07 5.17
CA VAL A 192 -12.70 4.88 4.70
C VAL A 192 -13.58 4.28 5.81
N LEU A 193 -13.04 4.14 7.03
CA LEU A 193 -13.83 3.65 8.17
C LEU A 193 -15.06 4.52 8.42
N GLY A 194 -14.91 5.85 8.40
CA GLY A 194 -16.03 6.78 8.52
C GLY A 194 -17.11 6.58 7.46
N VAL A 195 -16.71 6.39 6.19
CA VAL A 195 -17.64 6.14 5.08
C VAL A 195 -18.34 4.78 5.22
N LEU A 196 -17.63 3.75 5.68
CA LEU A 196 -18.22 2.43 5.96
C LEU A 196 -19.28 2.52 7.06
N LEU A 197 -18.97 3.21 8.16
CA LEU A 197 -19.91 3.41 9.28
C LEU A 197 -21.13 4.21 8.82
N LEU A 198 -20.92 5.35 8.17
CA LEU A 198 -22.01 6.16 7.63
C LEU A 198 -22.91 5.36 6.68
N GLY A 199 -22.30 4.62 5.74
CA GLY A 199 -23.04 3.82 4.77
C GLY A 199 -23.86 2.70 5.42
N TYR A 200 -23.32 2.06 6.46
CA TYR A 200 -24.06 1.09 7.26
C TYR A 200 -25.25 1.71 7.98
N GLU A 201 -25.04 2.84 8.66
CA GLU A 201 -26.08 3.52 9.42
C GLU A 201 -27.21 4.05 8.53
N LEU A 202 -26.88 4.55 7.33
CA LEU A 202 -27.84 4.91 6.28
C LEU A 202 -28.58 3.67 5.76
N GLY A 203 -27.87 2.58 5.50
CA GLY A 203 -28.44 1.31 5.08
C GLY A 203 -29.37 0.66 6.10
N MET A 204 -29.19 0.98 7.38
CA MET A 204 -30.08 0.57 8.47
C MET A 204 -31.33 1.46 8.59
N GLY A 205 -31.49 2.50 7.77
CA GLY A 205 -32.68 3.36 7.74
C GLY A 205 -32.78 4.34 8.92
N ARG A 206 -31.65 4.74 9.53
CA ARG A 206 -31.62 5.56 10.76
C ARG A 206 -31.81 7.07 10.54
N GLY A 207 -32.08 7.51 9.31
CA GLY A 207 -32.31 8.92 8.96
C GLY A 207 -31.14 9.82 9.39
N TRP A 208 -31.44 10.98 9.97
CA TRP A 208 -30.42 11.96 10.41
C TRP A 208 -29.44 11.42 11.45
N ARG A 209 -29.86 10.42 12.26
CA ARG A 209 -28.99 9.81 13.28
C ARG A 209 -27.79 9.09 12.66
N ALA A 210 -27.90 8.66 11.40
CA ALA A 210 -26.80 8.03 10.68
C ALA A 210 -25.58 8.96 10.52
N PHE A 211 -25.79 10.28 10.42
CA PHE A 211 -24.71 11.26 10.28
C PHE A 211 -23.97 11.52 11.59
N ILE A 212 -24.60 11.23 12.73
CA ILE A 212 -24.01 11.46 14.07
C ILE A 212 -23.47 10.16 14.66
N ALA A 213 -23.97 9.00 14.22
CA ALA A 213 -23.50 7.70 14.71
C ALA A 213 -21.96 7.52 14.65
N PRO A 214 -21.23 8.00 13.63
CA PRO A 214 -19.77 7.94 13.59
C PRO A 214 -19.04 8.96 14.48
N TRP A 215 -19.73 9.69 15.38
CA TRP A 215 -19.10 10.68 16.28
C TRP A 215 -17.82 10.22 17.01
N PRO A 216 -17.62 8.94 17.39
CA PRO A 216 -16.38 8.52 18.05
C PRO A 216 -15.15 8.72 17.18
N LEU A 217 -15.33 8.74 15.85
CA LEU A 217 -14.28 8.99 14.89
C LEU A 217 -13.87 10.47 14.81
N LEU A 218 -14.54 11.38 15.53
CA LEU A 218 -14.14 12.79 15.61
C LEU A 218 -12.89 13.00 16.48
N ALA A 219 -12.52 12.04 17.34
CA ALA A 219 -11.35 12.17 18.22
C ALA A 219 -10.04 12.46 17.46
N PRO A 220 -9.72 11.74 16.36
CA PRO A 220 -8.62 12.12 15.46
C PRO A 220 -8.65 13.57 14.97
N LEU A 221 -9.84 14.14 14.68
CA LEU A 221 -9.92 15.54 14.24
C LEU A 221 -9.49 16.50 15.34
N VAL A 222 -9.85 16.22 16.59
CA VAL A 222 -9.38 17.00 17.75
C VAL A 222 -7.85 16.97 17.83
N VAL A 223 -7.24 15.79 17.65
CA VAL A 223 -5.77 15.66 17.62
C VAL A 223 -5.18 16.46 16.45
N MET A 224 -5.73 16.35 15.24
CA MET A 224 -5.23 17.07 14.07
C MET A 224 -5.32 18.59 14.19
N VAL A 225 -6.35 19.10 14.89
CA VAL A 225 -6.52 20.54 15.15
C VAL A 225 -5.55 21.03 16.23
N LEU A 226 -5.32 20.23 17.28
CA LEU A 226 -4.45 20.60 18.39
C LEU A 226 -2.96 20.39 18.10
N VAL A 227 -2.61 19.48 17.19
CA VAL A 227 -1.22 19.16 16.82
C VAL A 227 -0.87 19.84 15.49
N PRO A 228 0.05 20.81 15.48
CA PRO A 228 0.52 21.46 14.26
C PRO A 228 1.13 20.45 13.27
N GLY A 229 0.82 20.58 11.98
CA GLY A 229 1.39 19.74 10.91
C GLY A 229 0.39 19.11 9.93
N THR A 230 -0.90 19.47 10.01
CA THR A 230 -1.97 18.87 9.18
C THR A 230 -2.55 19.81 8.11
N ALA A 231 -2.13 21.08 8.07
CA ALA A 231 -2.49 22.01 7.00
C ALA A 231 -1.69 21.68 5.75
N GLY A 232 -2.37 21.30 4.67
CA GLY A 232 -1.72 20.89 3.43
C GLY A 232 -2.43 21.40 2.19
N THR A 233 -1.68 21.45 1.10
CA THR A 233 -2.22 21.80 -0.21
C THR A 233 -3.01 20.64 -0.79
N PHE A 234 -4.08 20.99 -1.51
CA PHE A 234 -4.90 20.05 -2.26
C PHE A 234 -4.65 20.30 -3.74
N SER A 235 -4.35 19.24 -4.50
CA SER A 235 -4.13 19.38 -5.94
C SER A 235 -4.58 18.14 -6.70
N TYR A 236 -5.30 18.36 -7.78
CA TYR A 236 -5.63 17.31 -8.75
C TYR A 236 -4.47 17.02 -9.72
N GLY A 237 -3.48 17.92 -9.78
CA GLY A 237 -2.41 17.88 -10.77
C GLY A 237 -2.87 18.27 -12.18
N PRO A 238 -1.92 18.36 -13.13
CA PRO A 238 -2.23 18.61 -14.53
C PRO A 238 -2.93 17.40 -15.17
N TYR A 239 -3.75 17.64 -16.20
CA TYR A 239 -4.50 16.60 -16.93
C TYR A 239 -5.28 15.65 -16.01
N TRP A 240 -5.91 16.21 -14.97
CA TRP A 240 -6.57 15.44 -13.92
C TRP A 240 -7.57 14.41 -14.46
N TRP A 241 -8.29 14.71 -15.54
CA TRP A 241 -9.27 13.78 -16.14
C TRP A 241 -8.60 12.52 -16.71
N VAL A 242 -7.43 12.64 -17.33
CA VAL A 242 -6.65 11.51 -17.84
C VAL A 242 -6.20 10.63 -16.68
N TYR A 243 -5.71 11.26 -15.62
CA TYR A 243 -5.31 10.55 -14.41
C TYR A 243 -6.50 9.85 -13.73
N LYS A 244 -7.66 10.51 -13.63
CA LYS A 244 -8.89 9.90 -13.10
C LYS A 244 -9.32 8.69 -13.92
N GLN A 245 -9.25 8.74 -15.25
CA GLN A 245 -9.51 7.57 -16.09
C GLN A 245 -8.47 6.45 -15.85
N ALA A 246 -7.20 6.83 -15.70
CA ALA A 246 -6.11 5.88 -15.48
C ALA A 246 -6.22 5.12 -14.15
N ILE A 247 -6.64 5.77 -13.04
CA ILE A 247 -6.80 5.09 -11.74
C ILE A 247 -7.91 4.04 -11.79
N TRP A 248 -8.96 4.26 -12.58
CA TRP A 248 -10.02 3.28 -12.80
C TRP A 248 -9.52 2.10 -13.65
N LEU A 249 -8.82 2.38 -14.74
CA LEU A 249 -8.18 1.35 -15.56
C LEU A 249 -7.19 0.50 -14.76
N LYS A 250 -6.47 1.12 -13.83
CA LYS A 250 -5.43 0.48 -13.01
C LYS A 250 -5.93 -0.03 -11.66
N ALA A 251 -7.24 -0.02 -11.40
CA ALA A 251 -7.80 -0.36 -10.08
C ALA A 251 -7.44 -1.78 -9.57
N MET A 252 -7.01 -2.69 -10.44
CA MET A 252 -6.49 -4.01 -10.07
C MET A 252 -5.12 -4.29 -10.70
N ARG A 253 -4.34 -3.24 -11.01
CA ARG A 253 -3.01 -3.33 -11.62
C ARG A 253 -2.03 -4.05 -10.70
N ASP A 254 -1.35 -5.02 -11.30
CA ASP A 254 -0.26 -5.82 -10.75
C ASP A 254 0.78 -6.03 -11.88
N THR A 255 1.14 -7.28 -12.20
CA THR A 255 2.13 -7.62 -13.23
C THR A 255 1.54 -7.84 -14.63
N VAL A 256 0.43 -8.57 -14.76
CA VAL A 256 -0.07 -9.07 -16.07
C VAL A 256 -1.33 -8.32 -16.51
N TYR A 257 -1.19 -7.47 -17.54
CA TYR A 257 -2.27 -6.61 -18.06
C TYR A 257 -3.59 -7.35 -18.30
N ALA A 258 -3.55 -8.46 -19.05
CA ALA A 258 -4.75 -9.18 -19.41
C ALA A 258 -5.49 -9.72 -18.18
N LEU A 259 -4.77 -10.27 -17.20
CA LEU A 259 -5.35 -10.78 -15.97
C LEU A 259 -5.90 -9.65 -15.10
N ASP A 260 -5.14 -8.56 -14.94
CA ASP A 260 -5.54 -7.41 -14.13
C ASP A 260 -6.80 -6.73 -14.66
N TYR A 261 -6.81 -6.48 -15.97
CA TYR A 261 -7.95 -5.86 -16.63
C TYR A 261 -9.16 -6.79 -16.63
N LEU A 262 -8.99 -8.08 -16.91
CA LEU A 262 -10.08 -9.05 -16.83
C LEU A 262 -10.63 -9.18 -15.40
N SER A 263 -9.77 -9.13 -14.37
CA SER A 263 -10.18 -9.15 -12.97
C SER A 263 -11.10 -7.96 -12.66
N LEU A 264 -10.71 -6.77 -13.12
CA LEU A 264 -11.51 -5.55 -12.97
C LEU A 264 -12.87 -5.68 -13.68
N VAL A 265 -12.88 -6.16 -14.92
CA VAL A 265 -14.11 -6.39 -15.68
C VAL A 265 -15.03 -7.38 -14.98
N VAL A 266 -14.49 -8.50 -14.47
CA VAL A 266 -15.27 -9.50 -13.73
C VAL A 266 -15.90 -8.91 -12.48
N VAL A 267 -15.14 -8.15 -11.67
CA VAL A 267 -15.67 -7.47 -10.48
C VAL A 267 -16.75 -6.45 -10.84
N ALA A 268 -16.52 -5.63 -11.87
CA ALA A 268 -17.49 -4.64 -12.33
C ALA A 268 -18.78 -5.30 -12.82
N LEU A 269 -18.69 -6.34 -13.66
CA LEU A 269 -19.84 -7.08 -14.16
C LEU A 269 -20.59 -7.80 -13.04
N ALA A 270 -19.89 -8.40 -12.08
CA ALA A 270 -20.52 -9.03 -10.91
C ALA A 270 -21.32 -8.01 -10.09
N PHE A 271 -20.76 -6.81 -9.86
CA PHE A 271 -21.45 -5.73 -9.17
C PHE A 271 -22.66 -5.20 -9.96
N LEU A 272 -22.50 -4.93 -11.26
CA LEU A 272 -23.58 -4.45 -12.13
C LEU A 272 -24.72 -5.48 -12.25
N ALA A 273 -24.40 -6.76 -12.39
CA ALA A 273 -25.39 -7.83 -12.41
C ALA A 273 -26.13 -7.92 -11.06
N ALA A 274 -25.41 -7.83 -9.93
CA ALA A 274 -26.03 -7.80 -8.61
C ALA A 274 -26.93 -6.57 -8.42
N ALA A 275 -26.54 -5.40 -8.92
CA ALA A 275 -27.34 -4.18 -8.91
C ALA A 275 -28.63 -4.34 -9.73
N ALA A 276 -28.52 -4.83 -10.97
CA ALA A 276 -29.67 -5.07 -11.85
C ALA A 276 -30.65 -6.10 -11.26
N MET A 277 -30.13 -7.12 -10.57
CA MET A 277 -30.93 -8.13 -9.87
C MET A 277 -31.45 -7.68 -8.50
N ARG A 278 -31.20 -6.42 -8.07
CA ARG A 278 -31.55 -5.91 -6.72
C ARG A 278 -31.00 -6.79 -5.59
N ARG A 279 -29.77 -7.27 -5.78
CA ARG A 279 -29.02 -8.12 -4.86
C ARG A 279 -27.88 -7.37 -4.16
N LEU A 280 -27.99 -6.05 -4.01
CA LEU A 280 -27.06 -5.28 -3.18
C LEU A 280 -27.58 -5.18 -1.75
N ASP A 281 -26.71 -5.39 -0.78
CA ASP A 281 -26.97 -5.15 0.63
C ASP A 281 -26.82 -3.65 0.93
N GLY A 282 -27.92 -2.97 1.23
CA GLY A 282 -27.94 -1.54 1.51
C GLY A 282 -27.04 -1.12 2.68
N ARG A 283 -26.70 -2.04 3.59
CA ARG A 283 -25.77 -1.81 4.70
C ARG A 283 -24.32 -1.58 4.27
N LEU A 284 -23.97 -1.92 3.02
CA LEU A 284 -22.68 -1.59 2.41
C LEU A 284 -22.82 -0.87 1.07
N GLY A 285 -23.95 -1.02 0.37
CA GLY A 285 -24.18 -0.41 -0.93
C GLY A 285 -24.01 1.11 -0.92
N TRP A 286 -24.47 1.79 0.14
CA TRP A 286 -24.23 3.23 0.29
C TRP A 286 -22.75 3.56 0.46
N ALA A 287 -22.02 2.77 1.26
CA ALA A 287 -20.58 2.96 1.44
C ALA A 287 -19.82 2.75 0.12
N ALA A 288 -20.18 1.72 -0.65
CA ALA A 288 -19.62 1.49 -1.99
C ALA A 288 -19.82 2.71 -2.90
N VAL A 289 -21.06 3.20 -3.03
CA VAL A 289 -21.36 4.37 -3.87
C VAL A 289 -20.60 5.61 -3.42
N MET A 290 -20.55 5.89 -2.11
CA MET A 290 -19.82 7.02 -1.56
C MET A 290 -18.32 6.92 -1.85
N LEU A 291 -17.71 5.75 -1.64
CA LEU A 291 -16.29 5.54 -1.94
C LEU A 291 -15.98 5.74 -3.42
N LEU A 292 -16.81 5.20 -4.32
CA LEU A 292 -16.65 5.37 -5.76
C LEU A 292 -16.83 6.83 -6.19
N ALA A 293 -17.80 7.56 -5.63
CA ALA A 293 -17.98 8.99 -5.87
C ALA A 293 -16.78 9.81 -5.38
N MET A 294 -16.21 9.44 -4.22
CA MET A 294 -15.01 10.08 -3.68
C MET A 294 -13.79 9.88 -4.58
N THR A 295 -13.72 8.83 -5.41
CA THR A 295 -12.63 8.69 -6.39
C THR A 295 -12.58 9.85 -7.39
N ILE A 296 -13.72 10.50 -7.64
CA ILE A 296 -13.83 11.67 -8.51
C ILE A 296 -13.62 12.94 -7.69
N ALA A 297 -14.28 13.04 -6.52
CA ALA A 297 -14.33 14.26 -5.71
C ALA A 297 -13.09 14.52 -4.83
N VAL A 298 -12.32 13.50 -4.48
CA VAL A 298 -11.08 13.65 -3.72
C VAL A 298 -9.93 13.97 -4.68
N PRO A 299 -9.08 14.98 -4.39
CA PRO A 299 -7.92 15.29 -5.23
C PRO A 299 -6.89 14.16 -5.21
N ARG A 300 -6.01 14.16 -6.22
CA ARG A 300 -4.87 13.22 -6.29
C ARG A 300 -3.90 13.42 -5.12
N HIS A 301 -3.57 14.68 -4.84
CA HIS A 301 -2.61 15.08 -3.82
C HIS A 301 -3.30 15.71 -2.61
N ILE A 302 -2.92 15.26 -1.43
CA ILE A 302 -3.34 15.81 -0.13
C ILE A 302 -2.10 15.94 0.74
N SER A 303 -1.80 17.17 1.19
CA SER A 303 -0.71 17.44 2.14
C SER A 303 0.64 16.86 1.72
N GLY A 304 0.96 16.95 0.42
CA GLY A 304 2.21 16.44 -0.16
C GLY A 304 2.23 14.93 -0.46
N GLY A 305 1.22 14.17 -0.02
CA GLY A 305 1.05 12.76 -0.41
C GLY A 305 0.43 12.62 -1.81
N ASP A 306 0.73 11.52 -2.51
CA ASP A 306 0.13 11.16 -3.80
C ASP A 306 -0.87 9.99 -3.63
N TYR A 307 -1.66 9.69 -4.67
CA TYR A 307 -2.60 8.57 -4.76
C TYR A 307 -3.78 8.61 -3.77
N ALA A 308 -4.18 9.79 -3.27
CA ALA A 308 -5.26 9.90 -2.29
C ALA A 308 -6.60 9.35 -2.82
N ASP A 309 -6.88 9.60 -4.09
CA ASP A 309 -8.05 9.11 -4.82
C ASP A 309 -7.93 7.67 -5.32
N TYR A 310 -6.74 7.26 -5.79
CA TYR A 310 -6.50 5.92 -6.32
C TYR A 310 -6.72 4.83 -5.26
N ARG A 311 -6.32 5.10 -4.01
CA ARG A 311 -6.63 4.28 -2.82
C ARG A 311 -8.13 4.02 -2.65
N LEU A 312 -8.97 4.99 -3.02
CA LEU A 312 -10.41 4.89 -2.84
C LEU A 312 -11.06 4.05 -3.94
N VAL A 313 -10.49 3.99 -5.16
CA VAL A 313 -11.03 3.14 -6.24
C VAL A 313 -10.90 1.68 -5.84
N THR A 314 -9.71 1.26 -5.40
CA THR A 314 -9.45 -0.13 -4.97
C THR A 314 -10.34 -0.51 -3.80
N THR A 315 -10.47 0.37 -2.81
CA THR A 315 -11.31 0.16 -1.63
C THR A 315 -12.80 0.14 -1.98
N GLY A 316 -13.24 1.05 -2.85
CA GLY A 316 -14.63 1.13 -3.29
C GLY A 316 -15.06 -0.13 -4.02
N LEU A 317 -14.24 -0.65 -4.94
CA LEU A 317 -14.50 -1.93 -5.62
C LEU A 317 -14.48 -3.13 -4.68
N MET A 318 -13.56 -3.15 -3.71
CA MET A 318 -13.54 -4.15 -2.65
C MET A 318 -14.86 -4.14 -1.83
N VAL A 319 -15.38 -2.96 -1.50
CA VAL A 319 -16.67 -2.80 -0.80
C VAL A 319 -17.86 -3.13 -1.71
N CYS A 320 -17.78 -2.82 -3.02
CA CYS A 320 -18.75 -3.28 -4.01
C CYS A 320 -18.89 -4.80 -3.98
N CYS A 321 -17.78 -5.55 -3.98
CA CYS A 321 -17.81 -7.01 -3.85
C CYS A 321 -18.53 -7.46 -2.57
N LEU A 322 -18.17 -6.88 -1.42
CA LEU A 322 -18.78 -7.20 -0.13
C LEU A 322 -20.27 -6.85 -0.05
N SER A 323 -20.73 -5.86 -0.82
CA SER A 323 -22.14 -5.47 -0.87
C SER A 323 -23.01 -6.46 -1.65
N ILE A 324 -22.43 -7.41 -2.38
CA ILE A 324 -23.18 -8.38 -3.18
C ILE A 324 -23.82 -9.43 -2.25
N ARG A 325 -25.16 -9.46 -2.24
CA ARG A 325 -25.96 -10.43 -1.50
C ARG A 325 -26.29 -11.62 -2.39
N TRP A 326 -25.48 -12.68 -2.30
CA TRP A 326 -25.77 -13.96 -2.94
C TRP A 326 -26.04 -15.07 -1.92
N PRO A 327 -27.31 -15.34 -1.55
CA PRO A 327 -27.61 -16.26 -0.46
C PRO A 327 -27.10 -17.68 -0.70
N ARG A 328 -27.25 -18.25 -1.89
CA ARG A 328 -26.66 -19.56 -2.19
C ARG A 328 -26.05 -19.50 -3.57
N ALA A 329 -24.77 -19.13 -3.63
CA ALA A 329 -24.03 -19.23 -4.87
C ALA A 329 -23.97 -20.71 -5.26
N PRO A 330 -24.35 -21.08 -6.49
CA PRO A 330 -24.19 -22.45 -6.94
C PRO A 330 -22.68 -22.78 -6.97
N GLY A 331 -22.31 -24.04 -6.74
CA GLY A 331 -20.90 -24.44 -6.64
C GLY A 331 -20.07 -24.03 -7.87
N TRP A 332 -20.68 -24.04 -9.05
CA TRP A 332 -20.04 -23.60 -10.29
C TRP A 332 -19.64 -22.12 -10.30
N ALA A 333 -20.29 -21.26 -9.50
CA ALA A 333 -19.95 -19.84 -9.41
C ALA A 333 -18.77 -19.58 -8.45
N ILE A 334 -18.54 -20.47 -7.47
CA ILE A 334 -17.42 -20.35 -6.51
C ILE A 334 -16.09 -20.62 -7.22
N THR A 335 -16.03 -21.66 -8.05
CA THR A 335 -14.83 -22.08 -8.77
C THR A 335 -14.15 -20.94 -9.55
N PRO A 336 -14.80 -20.19 -10.44
CA PRO A 336 -14.15 -19.13 -11.20
C PRO A 336 -13.64 -17.97 -10.32
N VAL A 337 -14.35 -17.64 -9.23
CA VAL A 337 -13.91 -16.60 -8.29
C VAL A 337 -12.64 -17.03 -7.54
N VAL A 338 -12.62 -18.28 -7.09
CA VAL A 338 -11.43 -18.86 -6.44
C VAL A 338 -10.27 -18.97 -7.42
N MET A 339 -10.52 -19.43 -8.65
CA MET A 339 -9.50 -19.52 -9.69
C MET A 339 -8.92 -18.15 -10.02
N LEU A 340 -9.74 -17.11 -10.12
CA LEU A 340 -9.27 -15.73 -10.34
C LEU A 340 -8.33 -15.29 -9.20
N TYR A 341 -8.75 -15.48 -7.95
CA TYR A 341 -7.94 -15.12 -6.79
C TYR A 341 -6.62 -15.90 -6.72
N VAL A 342 -6.69 -17.23 -6.87
CA VAL A 342 -5.52 -18.12 -6.82
C VAL A 342 -4.56 -17.81 -7.97
N ALA A 343 -5.06 -17.59 -9.19
CA ALA A 343 -4.21 -17.24 -10.33
C ALA A 343 -3.45 -15.93 -10.10
N ARG A 344 -4.13 -14.88 -9.61
CA ARG A 344 -3.49 -13.62 -9.23
C ARG A 344 -2.43 -13.84 -8.15
N LEU A 345 -2.80 -14.51 -7.06
CA LEU A 345 -1.88 -14.76 -5.95
C LEU A 345 -0.64 -15.53 -6.40
N LEU A 346 -0.80 -16.56 -7.26
CA LEU A 346 0.32 -17.33 -7.79
C LEU A 346 1.23 -16.48 -8.68
N ILE A 347 0.67 -15.63 -9.54
CA ILE A 347 1.45 -14.72 -10.40
C ILE A 347 2.21 -13.70 -9.55
N THR A 348 1.55 -13.03 -8.60
CA THR A 348 2.23 -12.11 -7.66
C THR A 348 3.33 -12.83 -6.88
N THR A 349 3.08 -14.08 -6.43
CA THR A 349 4.06 -14.88 -5.68
C THR A 349 5.28 -15.21 -6.54
N GLN A 350 5.06 -15.63 -7.79
CA GLN A 350 6.14 -15.95 -8.73
C GLN A 350 6.96 -14.70 -9.08
N ASP A 351 6.29 -13.60 -9.39
CA ASP A 351 6.93 -12.31 -9.70
C ASP A 351 7.81 -11.85 -8.52
N TRP A 352 7.29 -11.92 -7.30
CA TRP A 352 8.03 -11.60 -6.08
C TRP A 352 9.25 -12.50 -5.84
N HIS A 353 9.11 -13.80 -6.12
CA HIS A 353 10.23 -14.74 -6.01
C HIS A 353 11.34 -14.39 -7.00
N ASP A 354 10.99 -14.19 -8.27
CA ASP A 354 11.95 -13.95 -9.35
C ASP A 354 12.64 -12.59 -9.22
N ASP A 355 11.87 -11.53 -8.94
CA ASP A 355 12.43 -10.21 -8.70
C ASP A 355 13.26 -10.15 -7.41
N SER A 356 12.90 -10.92 -6.37
CA SER A 356 13.75 -11.02 -5.17
C SER A 356 15.08 -11.71 -5.46
N ALA A 357 15.11 -12.74 -6.30
CA ALA A 357 16.35 -13.37 -6.73
C ALA A 357 17.19 -12.43 -7.62
N ARG A 358 16.54 -11.61 -8.46
CA ARG A 358 17.21 -10.55 -9.23
C ARG A 358 17.77 -9.45 -8.34
N MET A 359 16.99 -8.99 -7.35
CA MET A 359 17.39 -8.00 -6.35
C MET A 359 18.65 -8.46 -5.62
N GLU A 360 18.72 -9.73 -5.22
CA GLU A 360 19.91 -10.30 -4.56
C GLU A 360 21.19 -10.15 -5.41
N LYS A 361 21.10 -10.39 -6.72
CA LYS A 361 22.22 -10.22 -7.66
C LYS A 361 22.61 -8.75 -7.85
N ILE A 362 21.62 -7.86 -7.92
CA ILE A 362 21.85 -6.41 -8.06
C ILE A 362 22.50 -5.84 -6.80
N MET A 363 22.10 -6.34 -5.63
CA MET A 363 22.57 -5.89 -4.31
C MET A 363 24.05 -6.18 -4.05
N VAL A 364 24.69 -7.08 -4.80
CA VAL A 364 26.16 -7.30 -4.76
C VAL A 364 26.93 -6.02 -5.09
N ALA A 365 26.34 -5.10 -5.88
CA ALA A 365 26.94 -3.79 -6.13
C ALA A 365 27.31 -3.06 -4.82
N LEU A 366 26.51 -3.20 -3.76
CA LEU A 366 26.76 -2.53 -2.49
C LEU A 366 28.01 -3.06 -1.76
N ASP A 367 28.53 -4.25 -2.09
CA ASP A 367 29.79 -4.75 -1.54
C ASP A 367 31.00 -3.92 -1.98
N HIS A 368 30.86 -3.16 -3.06
CA HIS A 368 31.88 -2.24 -3.56
C HIS A 368 31.70 -0.79 -3.07
N VAL A 369 30.56 -0.48 -2.44
CA VAL A 369 30.26 0.87 -1.94
C VAL A 369 30.84 1.04 -0.54
N PRO A 370 31.72 2.03 -0.29
CA PRO A 370 32.25 2.30 1.03
C PRO A 370 31.17 2.73 2.02
N GLN A 371 31.42 2.47 3.32
CA GLN A 371 30.60 3.00 4.40
C GLN A 371 30.55 4.54 4.34
N GLY A 372 29.37 5.12 4.50
CA GLY A 372 29.16 6.57 4.49
C GLY A 372 29.34 7.22 3.11
N ALA A 373 29.38 6.46 2.02
CA ALA A 373 29.52 7.04 0.68
C ALA A 373 28.31 7.90 0.26
N ARG A 374 28.52 8.85 -0.65
CA ARG A 374 27.43 9.55 -1.35
C ARG A 374 27.15 8.85 -2.67
N VAL A 375 25.95 8.32 -2.83
CA VAL A 375 25.55 7.49 -3.98
C VAL A 375 24.35 8.13 -4.68
N ALA A 376 24.56 8.54 -5.93
CA ALA A 376 23.48 8.87 -6.85
C ALA A 376 22.85 7.58 -7.35
N SER A 377 21.62 7.29 -6.94
CA SER A 377 20.81 6.20 -7.47
C SER A 377 20.12 6.66 -8.75
N ALA A 378 20.24 5.90 -9.83
CA ALA A 378 19.57 6.13 -11.10
C ALA A 378 18.79 4.86 -11.50
N VAL A 379 17.47 4.95 -11.58
CA VAL A 379 16.61 3.81 -11.91
C VAL A 379 15.82 4.11 -13.17
N LEU A 380 15.97 3.27 -14.20
CA LEU A 380 15.16 3.37 -15.41
C LEU A 380 13.71 2.96 -15.13
N VAL A 381 12.78 3.85 -15.43
CA VAL A 381 11.34 3.60 -15.31
C VAL A 381 10.69 3.90 -16.66
N THR A 382 10.42 2.85 -17.42
CA THR A 382 9.79 2.94 -18.74
C THR A 382 8.33 3.36 -18.61
N ARG A 383 7.91 4.42 -19.33
CA ARG A 383 6.56 5.00 -19.17
C ARG A 383 5.43 4.08 -19.63
N GLU A 384 5.68 3.26 -20.65
CA GLU A 384 4.69 2.40 -21.30
C GLU A 384 4.42 1.10 -20.55
N GLN A 385 5.20 0.79 -19.51
CA GLN A 385 5.14 -0.51 -18.86
C GLN A 385 3.87 -0.68 -18.01
N TRP A 386 3.24 -1.85 -18.15
CA TRP A 386 2.14 -2.25 -17.30
C TRP A 386 2.57 -2.75 -15.92
N PRO A 387 3.59 -3.61 -15.76
CA PRO A 387 4.03 -4.05 -14.45
C PRO A 387 4.41 -2.87 -13.54
N LEU A 388 4.27 -3.05 -12.23
CA LEU A 388 4.88 -2.12 -11.26
C LEU A 388 6.38 -2.40 -11.20
N ASN A 389 7.21 -1.36 -11.14
CA ASN A 389 8.65 -1.54 -11.04
C ASN A 389 9.06 -1.61 -9.57
N HIS A 390 9.41 -2.82 -9.09
CA HIS A 390 9.81 -3.06 -7.70
C HIS A 390 11.18 -2.46 -7.34
N PHE A 391 11.97 -2.05 -8.34
CA PHE A 391 13.32 -1.52 -8.15
C PHE A 391 13.36 0.02 -8.06
N GLU A 392 12.22 0.71 -8.15
CA GLU A 392 12.16 2.18 -8.23
C GLU A 392 12.91 2.89 -7.10
N HIS A 393 12.94 2.32 -5.89
CA HIS A 393 13.67 2.88 -4.75
C HIS A 393 14.86 2.01 -4.29
N ILE A 394 15.35 1.07 -5.11
CA ILE A 394 16.42 0.13 -4.71
C ILE A 394 17.65 0.82 -4.09
N GLY A 395 18.00 2.02 -4.55
CA GLY A 395 19.10 2.84 -4.00
C GLY A 395 19.02 3.04 -2.48
N ALA A 396 17.81 3.06 -1.91
CA ALA A 396 17.59 3.23 -0.48
C ALA A 396 18.19 2.11 0.39
N TYR A 397 18.43 0.92 -0.17
CA TYR A 397 19.17 -0.13 0.56
C TYR A 397 20.62 0.28 0.91
N ALA A 398 21.23 1.22 0.18
CA ALA A 398 22.54 1.73 0.53
C ALA A 398 22.53 2.53 1.86
N VAL A 399 21.40 3.15 2.22
CA VAL A 399 21.23 3.76 3.55
C VAL A 399 21.27 2.67 4.63
N VAL A 400 20.52 1.58 4.41
CA VAL A 400 20.39 0.48 5.38
C VAL A 400 21.72 -0.27 5.57
N ARG A 401 22.45 -0.55 4.49
CA ARG A 401 23.63 -1.45 4.52
C ARG A 401 24.98 -0.76 4.53
N ARG A 402 25.04 0.50 4.11
CA ARG A 402 26.29 1.28 4.00
C ARG A 402 26.21 2.65 4.68
N HIS A 403 25.08 2.99 5.30
CA HIS A 403 24.85 4.31 5.89
C HIS A 403 25.13 5.45 4.89
N ALA A 404 24.87 5.19 3.61
CA ALA A 404 25.16 6.09 2.51
C ALA A 404 24.14 7.22 2.40
N LEU A 405 24.56 8.37 1.85
CA LEU A 405 23.65 9.40 1.35
C LEU A 405 23.12 8.98 -0.03
N VAL A 406 21.80 8.96 -0.21
CA VAL A 406 21.13 8.63 -1.49
C VAL A 406 19.95 9.56 -1.79
N ASN A 407 19.59 9.65 -3.06
CA ASN A 407 18.47 10.43 -3.61
C ASN A 407 17.23 9.56 -3.94
N ALA A 408 17.01 8.50 -3.17
CA ALA A 408 15.96 7.51 -3.39
C ALA A 408 15.05 7.28 -2.17
N ASN A 409 15.06 8.15 -1.16
CA ASN A 409 14.14 8.11 -0.03
C ASN A 409 12.97 9.11 -0.18
N PHE A 410 11.98 8.97 0.69
CA PHE A 410 10.90 9.95 0.82
C PHE A 410 11.28 10.97 1.90
N ALA A 411 12.05 12.00 1.53
CA ALA A 411 12.56 13.02 2.46
C ALA A 411 12.13 14.46 2.10
N VAL A 412 10.97 14.59 1.44
CA VAL A 412 10.38 15.90 1.10
C VAL A 412 10.15 16.75 2.36
N PRO A 413 10.72 17.97 2.43
CA PRO A 413 10.55 18.87 3.57
C PRO A 413 9.07 19.12 3.92
N HIS A 414 8.77 19.17 5.21
CA HIS A 414 7.42 19.37 5.77
C HIS A 414 6.38 18.28 5.47
N VAL A 415 6.70 17.28 4.65
CA VAL A 415 5.82 16.12 4.36
C VAL A 415 6.29 14.89 5.14
N HIS A 416 7.60 14.65 5.15
CA HIS A 416 8.17 13.44 5.75
C HIS A 416 8.93 13.76 7.05
N MET A 417 8.93 12.77 7.95
CA MET A 417 9.71 12.83 9.20
C MET A 417 11.22 12.67 8.94
N LEU A 418 11.59 12.00 7.85
CA LEU A 418 12.97 11.92 7.39
C LEU A 418 13.33 13.19 6.63
N GLN A 419 14.47 13.79 6.95
CA GLN A 419 15.00 14.96 6.27
C GLN A 419 16.45 14.74 5.89
N LEU A 420 16.82 15.26 4.72
CA LEU A 420 18.21 15.37 4.31
C LEU A 420 18.87 16.59 4.97
N LYS A 421 20.01 16.37 5.62
CA LYS A 421 20.90 17.44 6.09
C LYS A 421 21.90 17.87 5.03
N GLN A 422 22.17 17.00 4.07
CA GLN A 422 23.10 17.21 2.97
C GLN A 422 22.43 16.79 1.66
N GLY A 423 22.78 17.50 0.59
CA GLY A 423 22.06 17.48 -0.67
C GLY A 423 21.72 18.92 -1.05
N GLY A 424 22.29 19.39 -2.15
CA GLY A 424 21.97 20.70 -2.72
C GLY A 424 20.84 20.61 -3.72
N ARG A 425 20.62 21.68 -4.48
CA ARG A 425 19.55 21.81 -5.49
C ARG A 425 19.51 20.68 -6.55
N ASP A 426 20.64 20.04 -6.82
CA ASP A 426 20.72 18.94 -7.81
C ASP A 426 20.57 17.54 -7.19
N PHE A 427 20.30 17.45 -5.88
CA PHE A 427 20.16 16.19 -5.13
C PHE A 427 18.88 16.21 -4.28
N ASP A 428 17.73 16.37 -4.95
CA ASP A 428 16.43 16.29 -4.30
C ASP A 428 16.05 14.84 -4.00
N ASP A 429 15.28 14.60 -2.94
CA ASP A 429 14.93 13.25 -2.50
C ASP A 429 13.41 13.07 -2.37
N PRO A 430 12.76 12.26 -3.23
CA PRO A 430 13.34 11.36 -4.24
C PRO A 430 13.62 12.02 -5.61
N SER A 431 14.74 11.67 -6.26
CA SER A 431 15.07 12.07 -7.66
C SER A 431 15.73 10.97 -8.48
N GLN A 432 15.63 9.71 -8.05
CA GLN A 432 16.31 8.57 -8.65
C GLN A 432 15.72 8.10 -9.98
N ARG A 433 14.44 8.41 -10.26
CA ARG A 433 13.70 7.82 -11.40
C ARG A 433 14.03 8.51 -12.72
N LEU A 434 14.43 7.75 -13.72
CA LEU A 434 14.56 8.15 -15.11
C LEU A 434 13.29 7.75 -15.86
N LEU A 435 12.31 8.65 -15.87
CA LEU A 435 11.00 8.44 -16.50
C LEU A 435 11.07 8.64 -18.02
N LEU A 436 11.46 7.59 -18.73
CA LEU A 436 11.75 7.61 -20.17
C LEU A 436 10.76 6.73 -20.95
N HIS A 437 10.50 7.12 -22.20
CA HIS A 437 9.87 6.24 -23.19
C HIS A 437 10.85 5.15 -23.63
N ALA A 438 10.35 3.98 -24.04
CA ALA A 438 11.20 2.85 -24.46
C ALA A 438 12.19 3.20 -25.60
N SER A 439 11.82 4.13 -26.48
CA SER A 439 12.65 4.60 -27.59
C SER A 439 13.70 5.65 -27.19
N GLN A 440 13.58 6.25 -26.01
CA GLN A 440 14.52 7.28 -25.55
C GLN A 440 15.82 6.66 -25.06
N GLN A 441 16.91 7.41 -25.27
CA GLN A 441 18.22 7.08 -24.74
C GLN A 441 18.27 7.29 -23.23
N VAL A 442 18.99 6.40 -22.56
CA VAL A 442 19.31 6.46 -21.14
C VAL A 442 20.58 7.29 -20.97
N ASP A 443 20.43 8.62 -20.99
CA ASP A 443 21.53 9.56 -20.77
C ASP A 443 21.82 9.75 -19.27
N LEU A 444 22.95 9.24 -18.80
CA LEU A 444 23.43 9.48 -17.43
C LEU A 444 24.51 10.58 -17.35
N ALA A 445 24.99 11.11 -18.49
CA ALA A 445 26.05 12.11 -18.48
C ALA A 445 25.64 13.39 -17.73
N ASN A 446 24.36 13.75 -17.83
CA ASN A 446 23.77 14.93 -17.21
C ASN A 446 22.90 14.62 -15.99
N PHE A 447 22.97 13.41 -15.45
CA PHE A 447 22.14 13.03 -14.30
C PHE A 447 22.48 13.88 -13.08
N ALA A 448 21.60 14.83 -12.74
CA ALA A 448 21.88 15.88 -11.77
C ALA A 448 22.40 15.36 -10.40
N PRO A 449 21.83 14.29 -9.80
CA PRO A 449 22.33 13.76 -8.54
C PRO A 449 23.78 13.28 -8.59
N ALA A 450 24.27 12.84 -9.76
CA ALA A 450 25.66 12.40 -9.94
C ALA A 450 26.67 13.54 -9.77
N ARG A 451 26.26 14.81 -9.90
CA ARG A 451 27.16 15.97 -9.73
C ARG A 451 27.60 16.17 -8.28
N GLN A 452 26.85 15.63 -7.33
CA GLN A 452 27.08 15.80 -5.88
C GLN A 452 27.42 14.48 -5.17
N ALA A 453 27.54 13.39 -5.93
CA ALA A 453 27.82 12.05 -5.41
C ALA A 453 29.25 11.61 -5.73
N ASP A 454 29.76 10.66 -4.94
CA ASP A 454 31.04 10.00 -5.19
C ASP A 454 30.86 8.74 -6.05
N TRP A 455 29.64 8.20 -6.07
CA TRP A 455 29.25 7.00 -6.78
C TRP A 455 27.94 7.21 -7.52
N LEU A 456 27.80 6.54 -8.66
CA LEU A 456 26.53 6.42 -9.38
C LEU A 456 26.18 4.95 -9.47
N TRP A 457 25.01 4.59 -8.94
CA TRP A 457 24.45 3.25 -9.01
C TRP A 457 23.22 3.27 -9.93
N TYR A 458 23.37 2.63 -11.09
CA TYR A 458 22.31 2.50 -12.08
C TYR A 458 21.63 1.12 -12.00
N VAL A 459 20.30 1.11 -12.15
CA VAL A 459 19.48 -0.09 -12.26
C VAL A 459 18.45 0.09 -13.37
N GLY A 460 18.35 -0.86 -14.29
CA GLY A 460 17.42 -0.78 -15.42
C GLY A 460 17.43 -2.00 -16.31
N GLU A 461 16.42 -2.14 -17.17
CA GLU A 461 16.30 -3.26 -18.12
C GLU A 461 17.30 -3.17 -19.30
N ARG A 462 17.82 -1.96 -19.56
CA ARG A 462 18.76 -1.67 -20.65
C ARG A 462 20.02 -1.04 -20.08
N ALA A 463 21.14 -1.16 -20.78
CA ALA A 463 22.36 -0.46 -20.39
C ALA A 463 22.20 1.06 -20.61
N PRO A 464 22.86 1.91 -19.82
CA PRO A 464 22.89 3.34 -20.09
C PRO A 464 23.69 3.63 -21.37
N ASP A 465 23.21 4.59 -22.16
CA ASP A 465 23.86 5.00 -23.42
C ASP A 465 25.10 5.87 -23.17
N THR A 466 25.09 6.62 -22.07
CA THR A 466 26.19 7.50 -21.66
C THR A 466 26.48 7.37 -20.17
N LEU A 467 27.65 7.84 -19.74
CA LEU A 467 28.03 7.95 -18.34
C LEU A 467 28.58 9.36 -18.04
N PRO A 468 28.53 9.82 -16.78
CA PRO A 468 29.20 11.06 -16.38
C PRO A 468 30.66 11.07 -16.79
N GLN A 469 31.17 12.24 -17.19
CA GLN A 469 32.53 12.37 -17.67
C GLN A 469 33.55 11.94 -16.60
N GLY A 470 34.40 10.98 -16.95
CA GLY A 470 35.42 10.44 -16.02
C GLY A 470 34.88 9.44 -15.00
N ALA A 471 33.63 8.98 -15.13
CA ALA A 471 33.12 7.86 -14.36
C ALA A 471 33.89 6.58 -14.70
N VAL A 472 34.30 5.83 -13.69
CA VAL A 472 34.99 4.54 -13.82
C VAL A 472 34.04 3.44 -13.37
N VAL A 473 33.78 2.48 -14.25
CA VAL A 473 32.96 1.31 -13.91
C VAL A 473 33.72 0.45 -12.91
N VAL A 474 33.15 0.26 -11.72
CA VAL A 474 33.72 -0.57 -10.65
C VAL A 474 33.09 -1.94 -10.63
N TRP A 475 31.79 -2.02 -10.92
CA TRP A 475 31.06 -3.26 -10.98
C TRP A 475 29.95 -3.20 -12.04
N ARG A 476 29.68 -4.33 -12.69
CA ARG A 476 28.61 -4.50 -13.67
C ARG A 476 27.93 -5.85 -13.47
N GLY A 477 26.61 -5.84 -13.40
CA GLY A 477 25.77 -7.02 -13.34
C GLY A 477 24.63 -6.94 -14.33
N GLN A 478 23.78 -7.97 -14.37
CA GLN A 478 22.61 -7.99 -15.24
C GLN A 478 21.62 -6.88 -14.82
N GLY A 479 21.46 -5.87 -15.68
CA GLY A 479 20.57 -4.75 -15.44
C GLY A 479 21.01 -3.80 -14.31
N SER A 480 22.29 -3.80 -13.94
CA SER A 480 22.82 -2.84 -12.96
C SER A 480 24.30 -2.52 -13.22
N LEU A 481 24.67 -1.28 -12.91
CA LEU A 481 26.01 -0.75 -13.09
C LEU A 481 26.38 0.13 -11.89
N LEU A 482 27.55 -0.09 -11.31
CA LEU A 482 28.11 0.80 -10.29
C LEU A 482 29.37 1.48 -10.84
N THR A 483 29.38 2.80 -10.77
CA THR A 483 30.51 3.61 -11.21
C THR A 483 31.00 4.50 -10.08
N ARG A 484 32.32 4.66 -10.00
CA ARG A 484 32.97 5.66 -9.18
C ARG A 484 33.08 6.95 -10.00
N LEU A 485 32.64 8.05 -9.41
CA LEU A 485 32.67 9.36 -10.04
C LEU A 485 33.95 10.10 -9.67
N LYS A 486 34.29 11.15 -10.43
CA LYS A 486 35.30 12.11 -9.99
C LYS A 486 34.78 12.81 -8.72
N PRO A 487 35.63 13.07 -7.71
CA PRO A 487 35.19 13.74 -6.50
C PRO A 487 34.48 15.05 -6.86
N ALA A 488 33.25 15.21 -6.39
CA ALA A 488 32.53 16.46 -6.54
C ALA A 488 33.35 17.57 -5.85
N SER A 489 33.75 18.61 -6.58
CA SER A 489 34.26 19.83 -5.96
C SER A 489 33.10 20.41 -5.15
N LEU A 490 33.16 20.32 -3.82
CA LEU A 490 32.17 20.95 -2.96
C LEU A 490 32.22 22.46 -3.24
N ALA A 491 31.22 22.99 -3.95
CA ALA A 491 30.96 24.42 -3.90
C ALA A 491 30.60 24.73 -2.44
N LYS A 492 31.39 25.61 -1.83
CA LYS A 492 31.19 26.09 -0.45
C LYS A 492 29.85 26.78 -0.28
#